data_AF-A0A961J669-F1
#
_entry.id   AF-A0A961J669-F1
#
_cell.length_a   1.000
_cell.length_b   1.000
_cell.length_c   1.000
_cell.angle_alpha   90.00
_cell.angle_beta   90.00
_cell.angle_gamma   90.00
#
_symmetry.space_group_name_H-M   'P 1'
#
loop_
_entity.id
_entity.type
_entity.pdbx_description
1 polymer ?
#
loop_
_entity_poly.entity_id
_entity_poly.type
_entity_poly.pdbx_seq_one_letter_code
_entity_poly.pdbx_strand_id
1 'polypeptide(L)' 'IERNALGAIKAVSAASLSLRGDGVHLVSLDNCIEAMRQTGADMSEKYKETALGGLAVNVPNC' A
#
# COMPACT_ATOMS: atom_id res chain seq x y z
N ILE A 1 14.68 1.66 -1.61
CA ILE A 1 14.93 3.12 -1.47
C ILE A 1 13.92 3.91 -2.29
N GLU A 2 13.80 3.64 -3.60
CA GLU A 2 12.88 4.35 -4.51
C GLU A 2 11.40 4.34 -4.08
N ARG A 3 10.88 3.18 -3.62
CA ARG A 3 9.50 3.07 -3.11
C ARG A 3 9.21 4.00 -1.92
N ASN A 4 10.20 4.25 -1.05
CA ASN A 4 10.02 5.15 0.10
C ASN A 4 9.96 6.61 -0.34
N ALA A 5 10.80 7.02 -1.32
CA ALA A 5 10.75 8.35 -1.89
C ALA A 5 9.41 8.63 -2.58
N LEU A 6 8.92 7.68 -3.39
CA LEU A 6 7.60 7.77 -4.01
C LEU A 6 6.47 7.76 -2.97
N GLY A 7 6.61 7.01 -1.89
CA GLY A 7 5.67 7.00 -0.77
C GLY A 7 5.55 8.37 -0.10
N ALA A 8 6.68 9.04 0.17
CA ALA A 8 6.69 10.39 0.74
C ALA A 8 5.99 11.40 -0.17
N ILE A 9 6.26 11.36 -1.48
CA ILE A 9 5.60 12.25 -2.46
C ILE A 9 4.08 12.01 -2.48
N LYS A 10 3.65 10.75 -2.48
CA LYS A 10 2.22 10.40 -2.47
C LYS A 10 1.53 10.89 -1.20
N ALA A 11 2.17 10.77 -0.03
CA ALA A 11 1.62 11.24 1.24
C ALA A 11 1.37 12.76 1.24
N VAL A 12 2.35 13.54 0.78
CA VAL A 12 2.23 15.01 0.68
C VAL A 12 1.13 15.41 -0.30
N SER A 13 1.07 14.75 -1.47
CA SER A 13 0.04 15.01 -2.47
C SER A 13 -1.36 14.63 -1.97
N ALA A 14 -1.52 13.50 -1.29
CA ALA A 14 -2.79 13.07 -0.71
C ALA A 14 -3.27 14.05 0.36
N ALA A 15 -2.41 14.48 1.28
CA ALA A 15 -2.76 15.48 2.29
C ALA A 15 -3.18 16.81 1.65
N SER A 16 -2.46 17.25 0.62
CA SER A 16 -2.78 18.46 -0.12
C SER A 16 -4.14 18.37 -0.83
N LEU A 17 -4.46 17.20 -1.40
CA LEU A 17 -5.76 16.94 -2.03
C LEU A 17 -6.89 16.97 -1.00
N SER A 18 -6.71 16.33 0.16
CA SER A 18 -7.72 16.32 1.22
C SER A 18 -7.98 17.69 1.82
N LEU A 19 -6.93 18.52 2.01
CA LEU A 19 -7.07 19.87 2.58
C LEU A 19 -7.68 20.89 1.61
N ARG A 20 -7.45 20.71 0.31
CA ARG A 20 -7.94 21.63 -0.74
C ARG A 20 -9.25 21.17 -1.40
N GLY A 21 -9.67 19.94 -1.12
CA GLY A 21 -10.91 19.36 -1.62
C GLY A 21 -12.12 19.77 -0.79
N ASP A 22 -13.30 19.43 -1.29
CA ASP A 22 -14.61 19.62 -0.67
C ASP A 22 -15.09 18.39 0.13
N GLY A 23 -14.25 17.36 0.20
CA GLY A 23 -14.56 16.09 0.87
C GLY A 23 -15.41 15.13 0.05
N VAL A 24 -15.84 15.49 -1.17
CA VAL A 24 -16.63 14.62 -2.05
C VAL A 24 -15.76 13.55 -2.70
N HIS A 25 -14.49 13.85 -2.96
CA HIS A 25 -13.49 12.91 -3.48
C HIS A 25 -12.93 11.99 -2.39
N LEU A 26 -13.83 11.29 -1.68
CA LEU A 26 -13.51 10.41 -0.56
C LEU A 26 -14.00 8.99 -0.82
N VAL A 27 -13.09 8.03 -0.66
CA VAL A 27 -13.43 6.61 -0.50
C VAL A 27 -13.22 6.28 0.97
N SER A 28 -14.15 5.53 1.58
CA SER A 28 -14.02 5.18 3.00
C SER A 28 -12.75 4.36 3.25
N LEU A 29 -12.12 4.61 4.40
CA LEU A 29 -10.91 3.88 4.78
C LEU A 29 -11.16 2.38 4.88
N ASP A 30 -12.32 1.97 5.37
CA ASP A 30 -12.71 0.55 5.47
C ASP A 30 -12.74 -0.13 4.11
N ASN A 31 -13.27 0.53 3.07
CA ASN A 31 -13.27 -0.01 1.70
C ASN A 31 -11.84 -0.16 1.17
N CYS A 32 -10.96 0.79 1.47
CA CYS A 32 -9.54 0.70 1.10
C CYS A 32 -8.84 -0.46 1.81
N ILE A 33 -9.10 -0.66 3.12
CA ILE A 33 -8.52 -1.76 3.91
C ILE A 33 -9.00 -3.11 3.37
N GLU A 34 -10.30 -3.24 3.07
CA GLU A 34 -10.85 -4.47 2.52
C GLU A 34 -10.28 -4.78 1.13
N ALA A 35 -10.13 -3.78 0.28
CA ALA A 35 -9.45 -3.93 -1.01
C ALA A 35 -7.98 -4.35 -0.85
N MET A 36 -7.26 -3.80 0.13
CA MET A 36 -5.89 -4.21 0.44
C MET A 36 -5.82 -5.68 0.92
N ARG A 37 -6.77 -6.09 1.77
CA ARG A 37 -6.87 -7.46 2.28
C ARG A 37 -7.13 -8.46 1.15
N GLN A 38 -8.10 -8.17 0.29
CA GLN A 38 -8.43 -9.02 -0.86
C GLN A 38 -7.26 -9.10 -1.85
N THR A 39 -6.65 -7.96 -2.18
CA THR A 39 -5.46 -7.93 -3.05
C THR A 39 -4.33 -8.77 -2.45
N GLY A 40 -4.08 -8.66 -1.14
CA GLY A 40 -3.06 -9.44 -0.45
C GLY A 40 -3.36 -10.94 -0.40
N ALA A 41 -4.64 -11.34 -0.37
CA ALA A 41 -5.05 -12.74 -0.47
C ALA A 41 -4.78 -13.30 -1.89
N ASP A 42 -5.10 -12.52 -2.91
CA ASP A 42 -4.99 -12.90 -4.33
C ASP A 42 -3.55 -12.82 -4.87
N MET A 43 -2.65 -12.09 -4.19
CA MET A 43 -1.23 -12.06 -4.55
C MET A 43 -0.59 -13.45 -4.40
N SER A 44 0.15 -13.88 -5.41
CA SER A 44 0.97 -15.10 -5.33
C SER A 44 1.99 -14.99 -4.20
N GLU A 45 2.20 -16.09 -3.47
CA GLU A 45 3.08 -16.16 -2.30
C GLU A 45 4.50 -15.63 -2.57
N LYS A 46 5.00 -15.81 -3.80
CA LYS A 46 6.29 -15.29 -4.26
C LYS A 46 6.40 -13.76 -4.20
N TYR A 47 5.28 -13.04 -4.28
CA TYR A 47 5.23 -11.58 -4.36
C TYR A 47 4.69 -10.93 -3.08
N LYS A 48 4.38 -11.70 -2.02
CA LYS A 48 3.97 -11.20 -0.69
C LYS A 48 5.15 -10.61 0.12
N GLU A 49 6.18 -10.12 -0.56
CA GLU A 49 7.37 -9.45 -0.01
C GLU A 49 7.03 -8.50 1.14
N THR A 50 6.13 -7.55 0.89
CA THR A 50 5.78 -6.49 1.83
C THR A 50 4.85 -6.92 2.94
N ALA A 51 4.04 -7.97 2.74
CA ALA A 51 3.13 -8.49 3.76
C ALA A 51 3.88 -9.25 4.87
N LEU A 52 5.09 -9.76 4.59
CA LEU A 52 5.95 -10.47 5.54
C LEU A 52 7.14 -9.62 6.03
N GLY A 53 7.08 -8.30 5.90
CA GLY A 53 8.14 -7.40 6.40
C GLY A 53 9.33 -7.19 5.45
N GLY A 54 9.17 -7.42 4.15
CA GLY A 54 10.19 -7.18 3.13
C GLY A 54 11.06 -8.38 2.78
N LEU A 55 10.69 -9.59 3.22
CA LEU A 55 11.41 -10.83 2.99
C LEU A 55 10.87 -11.54 1.74
N ALA A 56 11.16 -11.03 0.55
CA ALA A 56 11.15 -11.91 -0.61
C ALA A 56 12.16 -13.01 -0.33
N VAL A 57 11.69 -14.24 -0.37
CA VAL A 57 12.52 -15.44 -0.35
C VAL A 57 13.56 -15.38 -1.48
N ASN A 58 14.75 -14.88 -1.13
CA ASN A 58 16.02 -15.39 -1.63
C ASN A 58 16.75 -16.18 -0.54
N VAL A 59 16.02 -16.65 0.48
CA VAL A 59 16.52 -17.59 1.48
C VAL A 59 15.85 -18.92 1.18
N PRO A 60 16.59 -19.97 0.79
CA PRO A 60 16.06 -21.32 0.85
C PRO A 60 15.70 -21.57 2.32
N ASN A 61 14.44 -21.92 2.60
CA ASN A 61 14.10 -22.52 3.89
C ASN A 61 14.84 -23.86 3.95
N CYS A 62 16.01 -23.86 4.60
CA CYS A 62 16.61 -25.08 5.13
C CYS A 62 16.05 -25.35 6.52
#